data_AF-A0A7J2XAA2-F1
#
_entry.id   AF-A0A7J2XAA2-F1
#
_cell.length_a   1.000
_cell.length_b   1.000
_cell.length_c   1.000
_cell.angle_alpha   90.00
_cell.angle_beta   90.00
_cell.angle_gamma   90.00
#
_symmetry.space_group_name_H-M   'P 1'
#
loop_
_entity.id
_entity.type
_entity.pdbx_description
1 polymer ?
#
loop_
_entity_poly.entity_id
_entity_poly.type
_entity_poly.pdbx_seq_one_letter_code
_entity_poly.pdbx_strand_id
1 'polypeptide(L)' 'TEDKPVGLVYIGLSTKKGTIVKRFIFKKDRIGNKESACEAALSMLLEALES' A
#
# COMPACT_ATOMS: atom_id res chain seq x y z
N THR A 1 12.26 12.12 18.59
CA THR A 1 12.26 11.34 17.33
C THR A 1 11.01 11.69 16.57
N GLU A 2 11.07 11.86 15.24
CA GLU A 2 9.84 11.93 14.45
C GLU A 2 9.22 10.53 14.44
N ASP A 3 8.30 10.29 15.37
CA ASP A 3 7.70 8.97 15.52
C ASP A 3 6.90 8.63 14.27
N LYS A 4 7.17 7.45 13.72
CA LYS A 4 6.51 6.94 12.52
C LYS A 4 4.98 6.97 12.71
N PRO A 5 4.21 7.59 11.80
CA PRO A 5 2.76 7.62 11.91
C PRO A 5 2.15 6.22 11.99
N VAL A 6 1.21 6.03 12.92
CA VAL A 6 0.38 4.82 12.96
C VAL A 6 -0.35 4.68 11.61
N GLY A 7 -0.35 3.47 11.06
CA GLY A 7 -0.93 3.20 9.75
C GLY A 7 -0.05 3.58 8.56
N LEU A 8 1.22 3.99 8.77
CA LEU A 8 2.18 4.17 7.67
C LEU A 8 2.56 2.81 7.05
N VAL A 9 2.19 2.63 5.79
CA VAL A 9 2.49 1.44 4.97
C VAL A 9 3.08 1.88 3.63
N TYR A 10 4.16 1.21 3.20
CA TYR A 10 4.67 1.31 1.83
C TYR A 10 4.31 0.02 1.10
N ILE A 11 3.77 0.15 -0.11
CA ILE A 11 3.40 -0.99 -0.95
C ILE A 11 4.22 -0.91 -2.23
N GLY A 12 4.96 -1.98 -2.51
CA GLY A 12 5.76 -2.13 -3.73
C GLY A 12 5.15 -3.17 -4.66
N LEU A 13 5.05 -2.85 -5.94
CA LEU A 13 4.63 -3.74 -7.01
C LEU A 13 5.73 -3.82 -8.06
N SER A 14 6.36 -4.99 -8.20
CA SER A 14 7.42 -5.23 -9.20
C SER A 14 6.85 -5.97 -10.40
N THR A 15 7.04 -5.42 -11.59
CA THR A 15 6.62 -5.99 -12.88
C THR A 15 7.80 -6.05 -13.85
N LYS A 16 7.59 -6.63 -15.04
CA LYS A 16 8.60 -6.58 -16.12
C LYS A 16 8.86 -5.16 -16.63
N LYS A 17 7.91 -4.23 -16.45
CA LYS A 17 8.02 -2.83 -16.86
C LYS A 17 8.78 -1.97 -15.82
N GLY A 18 9.05 -2.52 -14.63
CA GLY A 18 9.70 -1.83 -13.52
C GLY A 18 8.95 -1.99 -12.20
N THR A 19 9.39 -1.24 -11.18
CA THR A 19 8.84 -1.29 -9.81
C THR A 19 8.11 0.00 -9.47
N ILE A 20 6.87 -0.13 -9.01
CA ILE A 20 6.04 0.96 -8.51
C ILE A 20 6.02 0.87 -6.99
N VAL A 21 6.29 1.98 -6.28
CA VAL A 21 6.17 2.06 -4.82
C VAL A 21 5.24 3.20 -4.45
N LYS A 22 4.20 2.91 -3.67
CA LYS A 22 3.26 3.92 -3.14
C LYS A 22 3.34 3.96 -1.61
N ARG A 23 3.23 5.17 -1.05
CA ARG A 23 3.20 5.44 0.39
C ARG A 23 1.77 5.73 0.83
N PHE A 24 1.31 5.05 1.87
CA PHE A 24 -0.02 5.21 2.44
C PHE A 24 0.04 5.53 3.93
N ILE A 25 -0.86 6.38 4.42
CA ILE A 25 -1.12 6.56 5.86
C ILE A 25 -2.59 6.27 6.09
N PHE A 26 -2.88 5.11 6.65
CA PHE A 26 -4.24 4.70 7.00
C PHE A 26 -4.60 5.20 8.40
N LYS A 27 -5.83 5.68 8.57
CA LYS A 27 -6.34 6.22 9.84
C LYS A 27 -7.41 5.31 10.44
N LYS A 28 -7.13 4.00 10.50
CA LYS A 28 -8.00 2.99 11.12
C LYS A 28 -7.33 2.37 12.35
N ASP A 29 -8.06 1.47 13.01
CA ASP A 29 -7.50 0.61 14.05
C ASP A 29 -6.49 -0.42 13.49
N ARG A 30 -5.97 -1.29 14.35
CA ARG A 30 -4.97 -2.28 13.96
C ARG A 30 -5.46 -3.25 12.88
N ILE A 31 -6.73 -3.63 12.90
CA ILE A 31 -7.30 -4.59 11.93
C ILE A 31 -7.60 -3.84 10.63
N GLY A 32 -8.28 -2.70 10.73
CA GLY A 32 -8.65 -1.88 9.58
C GLY A 32 -7.44 -1.36 8.81
N ASN A 33 -6.31 -1.05 9.47
CA ASN A 33 -5.08 -0.68 8.77
C ASN A 33 -4.50 -1.83 7.92
N LYS A 34 -4.68 -3.09 8.35
CA LYS A 34 -4.25 -4.27 7.56
C LYS A 34 -5.18 -4.49 6.37
N GLU A 35 -6.49 -4.40 6.59
CA GLU A 35 -7.49 -4.52 5.53
C GLU A 35 -7.27 -3.46 4.45
N SER A 36 -7.11 -2.19 4.85
CA SER A 36 -6.83 -1.10 3.91
C SER A 36 -5.48 -1.25 3.19
N ALA A 37 -4.46 -1.82 3.83
CA ALA A 37 -3.20 -2.13 3.16
C ALA A 37 -3.36 -3.24 2.12
N CYS A 38 -4.13 -4.30 2.43
CA CYS A 38 -4.43 -5.39 1.50
C CYS A 38 -5.24 -4.88 0.30
N GLU A 39 -6.30 -4.11 0.54
CA GLU A 39 -7.12 -3.46 -0.50
C GLU A 39 -6.23 -2.65 -1.45
N ALA A 40 -5.41 -1.74 -0.91
CA ALA A 40 -4.53 -0.90 -1.72
C ALA A 40 -3.51 -1.71 -2.53
N ALA A 41 -2.96 -2.80 -1.98
CA ALA A 41 -2.05 -3.67 -2.71
C ALA A 41 -2.73 -4.39 -3.87
N LEU A 42 -3.94 -4.91 -3.64
CA LEU A 42 -4.72 -5.59 -4.67
C LEU A 42 -5.19 -4.63 -5.76
N SER A 43 -5.61 -3.41 -5.41
CA SER A 43 -5.94 -2.36 -6.38
C SER A 43 -4.73 -1.99 -7.24
N MET A 44 -3.54 -1.82 -6.63
CA MET A 44 -2.31 -1.58 -7.40
C MET A 44 -2.01 -2.71 -8.39
N LEU A 45 -2.22 -3.97 -7.98
CA LEU A 45 -2.02 -5.13 -8.84
C LEU A 45 -3.03 -5.14 -9.99
N LEU A 46 -4.30 -4.86 -9.72
CA LEU A 46 -5.35 -4.80 -10.74
C LEU A 46 -5.06 -3.70 -11.77
N GLU A 47 -4.72 -2.49 -11.32
CA GLU A 47 -4.29 -1.37 -12.18
C GLU A 47 -3.14 -1.79 -13.13
N ALA A 48 -2.17 -2.56 -12.62
CA ALA A 48 -1.03 -3.02 -13.41
C ALA A 48 -1.36 -4.15 -14.40
N LEU A 49 -2.44 -4.89 -14.19
CA LEU A 49 -2.92 -5.95 -15.10
C LEU A 49 -3.81 -5.38 -16.22
N GLU A 50 -4.51 -4.28 -15.94
CA GLU A 50 -5.38 -3.60 -16.90
C GLU A 50 -4.62 -2.62 -17.83
N SER A 51 -3.28 -2.52 -17.72
CA SER A 51 -2.42 -1.55 -18.43
C SER A 51 -1.31 -2.15 -19.30
#